data_AF-A0AA40K4W7-F1
#
_entry.id   AF-A0AA40K4W7-F1
#
_cell.length_a   1.000
_cell.length_b   1.000
_cell.length_c   1.000
_cell.angle_alpha   90.00
_cell.angle_beta   90.00
_cell.angle_gamma   90.00
#
_symmetry.space_group_name_H-M   'P 1'
#
loop_
_entity.id
_entity.type
_entity.pdbx_description
1 polymer ?
#
loop_
_entity_poly.entity_id
_entity_poly.type
_entity_poly.pdbx_seq_one_letter_code
_entity_poly.pdbx_strand_id
1 'polypeptide(L)'
;RATLLSLPSTVVRLGDGTPVAWAFLGLDGTLMTLHVEEPYRGKGLAKTLARRLMRDHLKNYGDDGWGAADVFVSNMKSQAVCKSLGGKLSWIVSW
;
A
#
# COMPACT_ATOMS: atom_id res chain seq x y z
N ARG A 1 -7.72 21.09 7.93
CA ARG A 1 -6.99 20.34 6.88
C ARG A 1 -7.68 18.99 6.72
N ALA A 2 -8.03 18.55 5.51
CA ALA A 2 -8.76 17.29 5.30
C ALA A 2 -7.86 16.08 5.61
N THR A 3 -8.40 15.03 6.25
CA THR A 3 -7.65 13.86 6.75
C THR A 3 -6.80 13.19 5.67
N LEU A 4 -7.30 13.04 4.45
CA LEU A 4 -6.56 12.42 3.35
C LEU A 4 -5.27 13.19 2.99
N LEU A 5 -5.28 14.52 3.10
CA LEU A 5 -4.17 15.41 2.75
C LEU A 5 -3.04 15.43 3.80
N SER A 6 -3.22 14.73 4.93
CA SER A 6 -2.17 14.55 5.94
C SER A 6 -1.51 13.18 5.90
N LEU A 7 -2.03 12.22 5.11
CA LEU A 7 -1.51 10.86 5.10
C LEU A 7 -0.24 10.75 4.23
N PRO A 8 0.79 10.02 4.69
CA PRO A 8 1.90 9.64 3.84
C PRO A 8 1.39 8.91 2.59
N SER A 9 1.88 9.31 1.42
CA SER A 9 1.44 8.75 0.15
C SER A 9 2.55 8.75 -0.89
N THR A 10 2.42 7.86 -1.87
CA THR A 10 3.31 7.79 -3.02
C THR A 10 2.51 7.49 -4.28
N VAL A 11 3.01 7.97 -5.43
CA VAL A 11 2.31 7.86 -6.72
C VAL A 11 3.30 7.56 -7.84
N VAL A 12 2.90 6.74 -8.80
CA VAL A 12 3.52 6.64 -10.11
C VAL A 12 2.69 7.44 -11.10
N ARG A 13 3.35 8.31 -11.85
CA ARG A 13 2.76 9.14 -12.90
C ARG A 13 3.41 8.82 -14.24
N LEU A 14 2.66 8.99 -15.32
CA LEU A 14 3.20 9.03 -16.68
C LEU A 14 3.98 10.33 -16.91
N GLY A 15 4.64 10.44 -18.06
CA GLY A 15 5.39 11.64 -18.43
C GLY A 15 4.53 12.90 -18.54
N ASP A 16 3.23 12.75 -18.82
CA ASP A 16 2.25 13.83 -18.86
C ASP A 16 1.67 14.20 -17.47
N GLY A 17 2.11 13.52 -16.40
CA GLY A 17 1.65 13.74 -15.04
C GLY A 17 0.42 12.91 -14.63
N THR A 18 -0.19 12.13 -15.52
CA THR A 18 -1.34 11.28 -15.21
C THR A 18 -0.97 10.21 -14.17
N PRO A 19 -1.65 10.11 -13.02
CA PRO A 19 -1.40 9.07 -12.03
C PRO A 19 -1.92 7.71 -12.51
N VAL A 20 -1.10 6.67 -12.39
CA VAL A 20 -1.46 5.30 -12.83
C VAL A 20 -1.33 4.25 -11.72
N ALA A 21 -0.73 4.63 -10.60
CA ALA A 21 -0.70 3.81 -9.39
C ALA A 21 -0.43 4.68 -8.16
N TRP A 22 -1.04 4.36 -7.02
CA TRP A 22 -0.88 5.11 -5.78
C TRP A 22 -1.07 4.22 -4.55
N ALA A 23 -0.60 4.69 -3.40
CA ALA A 23 -0.78 4.06 -2.11
C ALA A 23 -0.70 5.09 -0.98
N PHE A 24 -1.30 4.77 0.15
CA PHE A 24 -1.28 5.58 1.37
C PHE A 24 -0.91 4.72 2.59
N LEU A 25 -0.38 5.36 3.63
CA LEU A 25 -0.43 4.80 4.98
C LEU A 25 -1.58 5.46 5.76
N GLY A 26 -2.37 4.63 6.43
CA GLY A 26 -3.43 5.06 7.34
C GLY A 26 -2.86 5.80 8.56
N LEU A 27 -3.77 6.35 9.36
CA LEU A 27 -3.40 7.00 10.64
C LEU A 27 -2.79 6.01 11.66
N ASP A 28 -3.05 4.73 11.49
CA ASP A 28 -2.54 3.60 12.27
C ASP A 28 -1.28 2.97 11.65
N GLY A 29 -0.74 3.52 10.57
CA GLY A 29 0.44 3.00 9.89
C GLY A 29 0.16 1.81 8.95
N THR A 30 -1.10 1.43 8.77
CA THR A 30 -1.47 0.35 7.83
C THR A 30 -1.38 0.81 6.38
N LEU A 31 -0.94 -0.06 5.47
CA LEU A 31 -0.99 0.20 4.04
C LEU A 31 -2.44 0.15 3.57
N MET A 32 -2.92 1.26 3.02
CA MET A 32 -4.29 1.38 2.53
C MET A 32 -4.36 2.01 1.13
N THR A 33 -5.47 1.78 0.45
CA THR A 33 -5.78 2.37 -0.86
C THR A 33 -4.67 2.16 -1.90
N LEU A 34 -4.00 0.99 -1.86
CA LEU A 34 -3.04 0.58 -2.88
C LEU A 34 -3.79 0.25 -4.18
N HIS A 35 -3.54 1.03 -5.23
CA HIS A 35 -4.19 0.86 -6.51
C HIS A 35 -3.19 0.93 -7.66
N VAL A 36 -3.46 0.16 -8.70
CA VAL A 36 -2.78 0.23 -9.99
C VAL A 36 -3.86 0.16 -11.06
N GLU A 37 -3.86 1.14 -11.96
CA GLU A 37 -4.72 1.20 -13.12
C GLU A 37 -4.55 -0.06 -13.97
N GLU A 38 -5.66 -0.59 -14.48
CA GLU A 38 -5.68 -1.91 -15.11
C GLU A 38 -4.64 -2.12 -16.23
N PRO A 39 -4.44 -1.17 -17.17
CA PRO A 39 -3.41 -1.28 -18.22
C PRO A 39 -1.96 -1.33 -17.71
N TYR A 40 -1.75 -1.00 -16.43
CA TYR A 40 -0.44 -0.90 -15.79
C TYR A 40 -0.18 -2.00 -14.76
N ARG A 41 -1.14 -2.92 -14.57
CA ARG A 41 -0.99 -4.09 -13.69
C ARG A 41 0.02 -5.10 -14.25
N GLY A 42 0.51 -5.99 -13.38
CA GLY A 42 1.50 -7.01 -13.75
C GLY A 42 2.94 -6.49 -13.92
N LYS A 43 3.17 -5.18 -13.81
CA LYS A 43 4.48 -4.53 -14.01
C LYS A 43 5.25 -4.29 -12.69
N GLY A 44 4.83 -4.90 -11.59
CA GLY A 44 5.48 -4.73 -10.27
C GLY A 44 5.24 -3.39 -9.57
N LEU A 45 4.40 -2.50 -10.11
CA LEU A 45 4.13 -1.16 -9.55
C LEU A 45 3.59 -1.20 -8.12
N ALA A 46 2.64 -2.10 -7.85
CA ALA A 46 2.02 -2.25 -6.53
C ALA A 46 3.07 -2.55 -5.44
N LYS A 47 3.94 -3.53 -5.68
CA LYS A 47 5.03 -3.90 -4.77
C LYS A 47 6.04 -2.76 -4.59
N THR A 48 6.37 -2.07 -5.67
CA THR A 48 7.33 -0.95 -5.67
C THR A 48 6.82 0.21 -4.81
N LEU A 49 5.55 0.61 -5.00
CA LEU A 49 4.93 1.67 -4.20
C LEU A 49 4.85 1.29 -2.72
N ALA A 50 4.32 0.10 -2.40
CA ALA A 50 4.22 -0.36 -1.02
C ALA A 50 5.59 -0.38 -0.31
N ARG A 51 6.62 -0.94 -0.97
CA ARG A 51 7.97 -1.01 -0.41
C ARG A 51 8.59 0.36 -0.20
N ARG A 52 8.40 1.31 -1.13
CA ARG A 52 8.90 2.68 -0.96
C ARG A 52 8.20 3.35 0.21
N LEU A 53 6.88 3.33 0.20
CA LEU A 53 6.07 4.01 1.21
C LEU A 53 6.36 3.51 2.62
N MET A 54 6.39 2.19 2.81
CA MET A 54 6.70 1.60 4.11
C MET A 54 8.13 1.96 4.57
N ARG A 55 9.13 1.85 3.69
CA ARG A 55 10.51 2.18 4.05
C ARG A 55 10.68 3.64 4.50
N ASP A 56 9.96 4.54 3.84
CA ASP A 56 10.09 5.98 4.07
C ASP A 56 9.33 6.43 5.33
N HIS A 57 8.23 5.75 5.71
CA HIS A 57 7.27 6.28 6.69
C HIS A 57 6.88 5.35 7.84
N LEU A 58 7.12 4.04 7.79
CA LEU A 58 6.61 3.10 8.81
C LEU A 58 7.18 3.38 10.21
N LYS A 59 8.46 3.78 10.27
CA LYS A 59 9.14 4.21 11.51
C LYS A 59 8.47 5.37 12.25
N ASN A 60 7.60 6.13 11.57
CA ASN A 60 6.83 7.21 12.20
C ASN A 60 5.65 6.70 13.03
N TYR A 61 5.28 5.42 12.87
CA TYR A 61 4.20 4.74 13.57
C TYR A 61 4.72 3.69 14.56
N GLY A 62 5.95 3.21 14.35
CA GLY A 62 6.67 2.30 15.23
C GLY A 62 7.99 1.87 14.59
N ASP A 63 9.05 1.69 15.38
CA ASP A 63 10.37 1.24 14.91
C ASP A 63 10.65 -0.23 15.29
N ASP A 64 9.61 -1.06 15.20
CA ASP A 64 9.67 -2.51 15.47
C ASP A 64 9.88 -3.34 14.20
N GLY A 65 9.94 -2.67 13.04
CA GLY A 65 10.11 -3.28 11.73
C GLY A 65 8.85 -3.93 11.15
N TRP A 66 7.69 -3.76 11.78
CA TRP A 66 6.43 -4.35 11.34
C TRP A 66 5.53 -3.36 10.60
N GLY A 67 4.81 -3.88 9.61
CA GLY A 67 3.76 -3.16 8.90
C GLY A 67 2.59 -4.09 8.61
N ALA A 68 1.41 -3.51 8.41
CA ALA A 68 0.17 -4.26 8.23
C ALA A 68 -0.64 -3.72 7.04
N ALA A 69 -1.57 -4.54 6.56
CA ALA A 69 -2.55 -4.19 5.54
C ALA A 69 -3.76 -5.11 5.70
N ASP A 70 -4.97 -4.55 5.68
CA ASP A 70 -6.19 -5.35 5.58
C ASP A 70 -6.52 -5.60 4.11
N VAL A 71 -6.75 -6.86 3.77
CA VAL A 71 -7.06 -7.28 2.40
C VAL A 71 -8.29 -8.17 2.43
N PHE A 72 -9.27 -7.84 1.58
CA PHE A 72 -10.47 -8.66 1.45
C PHE A 72 -10.13 -10.12 1.12
N VAL A 73 -10.86 -11.05 1.74
CA VAL A 73 -10.55 -12.50 1.72
C VAL A 73 -10.55 -13.12 0.32
N SER A 74 -11.30 -12.55 -0.64
CA SER A 74 -11.30 -13.01 -2.04
C SER A 74 -10.39 -12.18 -2.95
N ASN A 75 -9.73 -11.13 -2.45
CA ASN A 75 -8.80 -10.30 -3.23
C ASN A 75 -7.42 -10.97 -3.31
N MET A 76 -7.37 -12.07 -4.06
CA MET A 76 -6.17 -12.90 -4.24
C MET A 76 -4.97 -12.12 -4.79
N LYS A 77 -5.22 -11.12 -5.63
CA LYS A 77 -4.16 -10.27 -6.23
C LYS A 77 -3.47 -9.42 -5.16
N SER A 78 -4.23 -8.80 -4.26
CA SER A 78 -3.65 -7.97 -3.19
C SER A 78 -2.98 -8.84 -2.11
N GLN A 79 -3.55 -10.00 -1.81
CA GLN A 79 -2.88 -10.98 -0.95
C GLN A 79 -1.54 -11.44 -1.52
N ALA A 80 -1.44 -11.65 -2.84
CA ALA A 80 -0.18 -11.99 -3.50
C ALA A 80 0.85 -10.84 -3.39
N VAL A 81 0.42 -9.59 -3.46
CA VAL A 81 1.30 -8.43 -3.20
C VAL A 81 1.85 -8.47 -1.78
N CYS A 82 1.00 -8.62 -0.76
CA CYS A 82 1.42 -8.72 0.65
C CYS A 82 2.41 -9.88 0.86
N LYS A 83 2.11 -11.07 0.33
CA LYS A 83 3.01 -12.23 0.38
C LYS A 83 4.36 -11.95 -0.31
N SER A 84 4.35 -11.27 -1.46
CA SER A 84 5.59 -10.90 -2.18
C SER A 84 6.49 -9.90 -1.44
N LEU A 85 5.93 -9.19 -0.46
CA LEU A 85 6.63 -8.28 0.45
C LEU A 85 7.13 -8.98 1.73
N GLY A 86 6.86 -10.28 1.89
CA GLY A 86 7.18 -11.05 3.10
C GLY A 86 6.05 -11.06 4.14
N GLY A 87 4.89 -10.48 3.83
CA GLY A 87 3.74 -10.45 4.72
C GLY A 87 3.16 -11.85 4.98
N LYS A 88 2.63 -12.04 6.18
CA LYS A 88 1.97 -13.28 6.63
C LYS A 88 0.54 -12.93 7.08
N LEU A 89 -0.39 -13.87 6.90
CA LEU A 89 -1.73 -13.74 7.47
C LEU A 89 -1.60 -13.75 9.01
N SER A 90 -2.14 -12.73 9.66
CA SER A 90 -2.12 -12.63 11.13
C SER A 90 -3.47 -12.99 11.73
N TRP A 91 -4.55 -12.39 11.23
CA TRP A 91 -5.93 -12.67 11.66
C TRP A 91 -6.93 -12.35 10.55
N ILE A 92 -8.20 -12.72 10.78
CA ILE A 92 -9.33 -12.39 9.91
C ILE A 92 -10.31 -11.57 10.75
N VAL A 93 -10.76 -10.44 10.21
CA VAL A 93 -11.78 -9.58 10.82
C VAL A 93 -13.00 -9.43 9.91
N SER A 94 -14.10 -8.95 10.48
CA SER A 94 -15.30 -8.54 9.77
C SER A 94 -15.49 -7.03 9.93
N TRP A 95 -15.94 -6.36 8.86
CA TRP A 95 -16.23 -4.93 8.81
C TRP A 95 -17.71 -4.71 8.54
#